data_AF-A0A6I7Y625-F1
#
_entry.id   AF-A0A6I7Y625-F1
#
_cell.length_a   1.000
_cell.length_b   1.000
_cell.length_c   1.000
_cell.angle_alpha   90.00
_cell.angle_beta   90.00
_cell.angle_gamma   90.00
#
_symmetry.space_group_name_H-M   'P 1'
#
loop_
_entity.id
_entity.type
_entity.pdbx_description
1 polymer ?
#
loop_
_entity_poly.entity_id
_entity_poly.type
_entity_poly.pdbx_seq_one_letter_code
_entity_poly.pdbx_strand_id
1 'polypeptide(L)'
;MKRGLRLTNKKQKNAEQAPPPQPKATRTSRYAPAPQAVPDAPDEDETDELDEAATGWQQTTVKMAGFTKLVTVVVWILVVAGPLLAFFAVVVASSSRATPVARAGQSQSQASATGPAGFAELYVTAYLSAGEGTEEDLLPYYSEPVGLSNKPNSRHATSVTTVAAEQVDQGYWAVTVAARISAKDKKGKTTDQGLHYFRVGVQVAGTPEAGGTAKPTVSPTTATSTASTGVAKSPKPSASPKPSGSSSPEADTGPTALYAATSLPAEVNAPASATHGGLVYGPDRSAHGGPVSDTISRFFAAYLTGQGELDRYVSPGLQVAAIVPAPYQSTLVTGLRDDQDKPAGEAEEDTVPADGTTRRVLVSLSATTGGQDYLLTYALTLNTRDGRWEVAAVETAPALDPEQAGPVRGTVEPEPQPSTDSSSDSAED
;
A
#
# COMPACT_ATOMS: atom_id res chain seq x y z
N MET A 1 24.95 80.64 44.51
CA MET A 1 25.48 79.69 43.50
C MET A 1 24.35 79.32 42.54
N LYS A 2 24.66 79.26 41.24
CA LYS A 2 23.75 79.50 40.11
C LYS A 2 22.56 78.54 40.04
N ARG A 3 21.38 79.13 39.82
CA ARG A 3 20.12 78.53 39.34
C ARG A 3 20.11 78.52 37.81
N GLY A 4 19.31 77.62 37.23
CA GLY A 4 18.75 77.70 35.87
C GLY A 4 18.68 76.34 35.21
N LEU A 5 17.63 75.91 34.51
CA LEU A 5 16.32 76.50 34.23
C LEU A 5 15.47 75.37 33.62
N ARG A 6 14.18 75.32 33.95
CA ARG A 6 13.15 74.48 33.31
C ARG A 6 12.77 75.01 31.92
N LEU A 7 11.93 74.22 31.21
CA LEU A 7 11.09 74.49 30.02
C LEU A 7 11.71 73.91 28.72
N THR A 8 11.03 73.24 27.79
CA THR A 8 9.60 72.92 27.56
C THR A 8 9.50 71.95 26.38
N ASN A 9 8.41 71.17 26.34
CA ASN A 9 7.81 70.46 25.19
C ASN A 9 8.12 71.01 23.78
N LYS A 10 8.40 70.10 22.83
CA LYS A 10 7.88 70.24 21.46
C LYS A 10 7.81 68.90 20.69
N LYS A 11 6.58 68.55 20.33
CA LYS A 11 6.14 67.72 19.19
C LYS A 11 6.59 66.25 19.11
N GLN A 12 5.62 65.38 19.40
CA GLN A 12 5.35 64.19 18.60
C GLN A 12 5.48 64.50 17.11
N LYS A 13 6.27 63.70 16.41
CA LYS A 13 6.20 63.54 14.97
C LYS A 13 6.07 62.04 14.72
N ASN A 14 4.98 61.65 14.07
CA ASN A 14 4.72 60.32 13.55
C ASN A 14 6.01 59.66 13.04
N ALA A 15 6.37 58.51 13.60
CA ALA A 15 7.13 57.53 12.86
C ALA A 15 6.12 56.78 12.00
N GLU A 16 5.81 57.39 10.86
CA GLU A 16 5.11 56.75 9.75
C GLU A 16 5.92 55.51 9.35
N GLN A 17 5.21 54.39 9.36
CA GLN A 17 5.62 53.07 8.96
C GLN A 17 6.24 53.12 7.56
N ALA A 18 7.52 52.73 7.46
CA ALA A 18 8.21 52.62 6.18
C ALA A 18 7.52 51.53 5.32
N PRO A 19 7.15 51.82 4.05
CA PRO A 19 6.58 50.82 3.17
C PRO A 19 7.66 49.80 2.73
N PRO A 20 7.31 48.51 2.55
CA PRO A 20 8.24 47.52 2.01
C PRO A 20 8.58 47.84 0.54
N PRO A 21 9.80 47.51 0.08
CA PRO A 21 10.24 47.82 -1.28
C PRO A 21 9.45 47.04 -2.34
N GLN A 22 8.93 47.75 -3.34
CA GLN A 22 8.25 47.16 -4.49
C GLN A 22 9.26 46.46 -5.44
N PRO A 23 8.92 45.29 -6.01
CA PRO A 23 9.70 44.68 -7.08
C PRO A 23 9.50 45.43 -8.41
N LYS A 24 10.61 45.72 -9.09
CA LYS A 24 10.65 46.37 -10.41
C LYS A 24 10.12 45.42 -11.49
N ALA A 25 9.10 45.86 -12.21
CA ALA A 25 8.59 45.20 -13.41
C ALA A 25 9.44 45.55 -14.63
N THR A 26 9.87 44.57 -15.44
CA THR A 26 9.87 44.68 -16.93
C THR A 26 9.96 43.31 -17.62
N ARG A 27 9.07 43.15 -18.62
CA ARG A 27 9.29 42.56 -19.96
C ARG A 27 8.97 41.07 -20.25
N THR A 28 7.75 40.91 -20.77
CA THR A 28 7.40 40.33 -22.09
C THR A 28 7.92 38.94 -22.47
N SER A 29 7.01 37.96 -22.48
CA SER A 29 6.79 37.10 -23.67
C SER A 29 5.42 36.44 -23.55
N ARG A 30 4.50 36.80 -24.43
CA ARG A 30 3.18 36.19 -24.58
C ARG A 30 3.10 35.75 -26.04
N TYR A 31 3.27 34.45 -26.28
CA TYR A 31 3.16 33.84 -27.60
C TYR A 31 1.66 33.72 -27.94
N ALA A 32 1.25 34.39 -29.02
CA ALA A 32 -0.03 34.20 -29.69
C ALA A 32 0.29 33.93 -31.17
N PRO A 33 -0.22 32.85 -31.79
CA PRO A 33 -0.11 32.67 -33.23
C PRO A 33 -1.32 33.32 -33.92
N ALA A 34 -1.04 34.15 -34.93
CA ALA A 34 -2.04 34.69 -35.85
C ALA A 34 -2.09 33.86 -37.16
N PRO A 35 -3.22 33.85 -37.90
CA PRO A 35 -3.47 32.96 -39.02
C PRO A 35 -3.16 33.60 -40.39
N GLN A 36 -2.71 32.82 -41.38
CA GLN A 36 -2.70 33.17 -42.82
C GLN A 36 -2.91 31.86 -43.62
N ALA A 37 -3.99 31.69 -44.40
CA ALA A 37 -4.32 32.27 -45.71
C ALA A 37 -3.51 31.65 -46.87
N VAL A 38 -4.23 30.83 -47.67
CA VAL A 38 -3.94 30.33 -49.03
C VAL A 38 -4.81 31.23 -49.96
N PRO A 39 -4.48 31.61 -51.22
CA PRO A 39 -3.79 30.84 -52.28
C PRO A 39 -2.80 31.64 -53.17
N ASP A 40 -2.06 30.95 -54.03
CA ASP A 40 -2.05 31.17 -55.50
C ASP A 40 -0.90 30.39 -56.17
N ALA A 41 -1.26 29.68 -57.24
CA ALA A 41 -0.33 29.04 -58.17
C ALA A 41 0.30 30.09 -59.11
N PRO A 42 1.43 29.75 -59.74
CA PRO A 42 1.37 29.64 -61.20
C PRO A 42 2.15 28.46 -61.79
N ASP A 43 1.76 28.14 -63.02
CA ASP A 43 2.22 27.09 -63.91
C ASP A 43 3.62 27.34 -64.53
N GLU A 44 4.05 26.35 -65.33
CA GLU A 44 5.01 26.37 -66.44
C GLU A 44 6.35 25.62 -66.21
N ASP A 45 6.33 24.38 -66.69
CA ASP A 45 7.11 23.84 -67.81
C ASP A 45 8.66 23.81 -67.83
N GLU A 46 9.08 22.71 -68.44
CA GLU A 46 10.31 22.44 -69.16
C GLU A 46 11.52 21.80 -68.46
N THR A 47 11.96 20.80 -69.20
CA THR A 47 12.93 19.74 -68.99
C THR A 47 14.37 20.23 -69.10
N ASP A 48 15.29 19.58 -68.39
CA ASP A 48 16.56 19.17 -68.98
C ASP A 48 17.09 17.92 -68.27
N GLU A 49 17.29 16.87 -69.06
CA GLU A 49 18.08 15.68 -68.74
C GLU A 49 19.58 16.06 -68.64
N LEU A 50 20.35 15.31 -67.85
CA LEU A 50 21.45 14.45 -68.32
C LEU A 50 22.26 13.89 -67.13
N ASP A 51 22.36 12.55 -67.13
CA ASP A 51 23.52 11.71 -66.80
C ASP A 51 24.13 11.75 -65.38
N GLU A 52 24.62 10.68 -64.77
CA GLU A 52 24.69 9.22 -64.95
C GLU A 52 25.40 8.75 -63.66
N ALA A 53 24.95 7.66 -63.03
CA ALA A 53 25.83 6.64 -62.43
C ALA A 53 25.02 5.53 -61.71
N ALA A 54 25.01 4.35 -62.34
CA ALA A 54 25.14 3.01 -61.77
C ALA A 54 24.14 2.56 -60.66
N THR A 55 23.08 1.80 -60.98
CA THR A 55 22.99 0.31 -61.05
C THR A 55 23.29 -0.41 -59.71
N GLY A 56 22.47 -1.31 -59.13
CA GLY A 56 21.17 -1.96 -59.44
C GLY A 56 20.57 -2.48 -58.10
N TRP A 57 19.40 -3.10 -57.95
CA TRP A 57 18.69 -4.09 -58.77
C TRP A 57 17.18 -4.11 -58.39
N GLN A 58 16.32 -4.14 -59.43
CA GLN A 58 15.01 -4.81 -59.56
C GLN A 58 13.78 -4.28 -58.80
N GLN A 59 12.99 -3.45 -59.50
CA GLN A 59 11.52 -3.49 -59.40
C GLN A 59 10.94 -3.94 -60.74
N THR A 60 10.37 -5.14 -60.76
CA THR A 60 9.57 -5.64 -61.88
C THR A 60 8.29 -4.83 -62.01
N THR A 61 8.20 -4.06 -63.09
CA THR A 61 6.94 -3.58 -63.64
C THR A 61 6.12 -4.75 -64.14
N VAL A 62 4.87 -4.86 -63.69
CA VAL A 62 3.80 -5.47 -64.49
C VAL A 62 2.69 -4.42 -64.64
N LYS A 63 2.61 -3.82 -65.83
CA LYS A 63 1.39 -3.22 -66.34
C LYS A 63 0.45 -4.35 -66.75
N MET A 64 -0.77 -4.38 -66.22
CA MET A 64 -1.95 -4.69 -67.03
C MET A 64 -3.20 -4.09 -66.41
N ALA A 65 -3.83 -3.25 -67.22
CA ALA A 65 -5.12 -2.67 -66.99
C ALA A 65 -6.22 -3.74 -67.06
N GLY A 66 -7.24 -3.54 -66.22
CA GLY A 66 -8.57 -4.12 -66.42
C GLY A 66 -8.97 -5.15 -65.39
N PHE A 67 -9.49 -4.74 -64.22
CA PHE A 67 -10.44 -5.55 -63.45
C PHE A 67 -11.25 -4.68 -62.47
N THR A 68 -11.93 -3.64 -62.99
CA THR A 68 -12.84 -2.77 -62.20
C THR A 68 -14.16 -3.44 -61.79
N LYS A 69 -14.20 -4.77 -61.63
CA LYS A 69 -15.43 -5.49 -61.23
C LYS A 69 -15.22 -6.60 -60.18
N LEU A 70 -14.15 -6.52 -59.37
CA LEU A 70 -13.91 -7.50 -58.29
C LEU A 70 -13.82 -6.90 -56.88
N VAL A 71 -13.96 -5.58 -56.73
CA VAL A 71 -13.91 -4.92 -55.41
C VAL A 71 -15.25 -4.97 -54.68
N THR A 72 -16.38 -5.00 -55.39
CA THR A 72 -17.71 -4.95 -54.76
C THR A 72 -18.12 -6.28 -54.12
N VAL A 73 -17.58 -7.41 -54.57
CA VAL A 73 -17.93 -8.75 -54.03
C VAL A 73 -17.17 -9.04 -52.73
N VAL A 74 -15.93 -8.58 -52.61
CA VAL A 74 -15.12 -8.76 -51.38
C VAL A 74 -15.69 -7.96 -50.20
N VAL A 75 -16.23 -6.76 -50.47
CA VAL A 75 -16.88 -5.93 -49.45
C VAL A 75 -18.18 -6.55 -48.94
N TRP A 76 -18.97 -7.21 -49.81
CA TRP A 76 -20.20 -7.89 -49.39
C TRP A 76 -19.94 -9.19 -48.62
N ILE A 77 -18.86 -9.92 -48.92
CA ILE A 77 -18.44 -11.07 -48.11
C ILE A 77 -18.02 -10.63 -46.70
N LEU A 78 -17.38 -9.47 -46.55
CA LEU A 78 -16.95 -8.96 -45.24
C LEU A 78 -18.12 -8.48 -44.36
N VAL A 79 -19.17 -7.92 -44.96
CA VAL A 79 -20.38 -7.45 -44.26
C VAL A 79 -21.30 -8.63 -43.84
N VAL A 80 -21.29 -9.74 -44.58
CA VAL A 80 -22.03 -10.96 -44.22
C VAL A 80 -21.24 -11.86 -43.25
N ALA A 81 -19.91 -11.74 -43.19
CA ALA A 81 -19.08 -12.48 -42.24
C ALA A 81 -19.17 -11.96 -40.79
N GLY A 82 -19.56 -10.70 -40.59
CA GLY A 82 -19.71 -10.09 -39.27
C GLY A 82 -20.79 -10.75 -38.39
N PRO A 83 -22.04 -10.95 -38.87
CA PRO A 83 -23.09 -11.57 -38.07
C PRO A 83 -22.87 -13.07 -37.79
N LEU A 84 -22.18 -13.81 -38.67
CA LEU A 84 -21.96 -15.24 -38.49
C LEU A 84 -20.85 -15.55 -37.46
N LEU A 85 -19.85 -14.67 -37.31
CA LEU A 85 -18.88 -14.78 -36.21
C LEU A 85 -19.46 -14.30 -34.86
N ALA A 86 -20.41 -13.36 -34.87
CA ALA A 86 -21.15 -12.98 -33.67
C ALA A 86 -22.13 -14.08 -33.20
N PHE A 87 -22.74 -14.83 -34.12
CA PHE A 87 -23.66 -15.92 -33.78
C PHE A 87 -22.92 -17.19 -33.28
N PHE A 88 -21.71 -17.47 -33.78
CA PHE A 88 -20.91 -18.60 -33.30
C PHE A 88 -20.26 -18.36 -31.92
N ALA A 89 -20.04 -17.08 -31.54
CA ALA A 89 -19.56 -16.71 -30.21
C ALA A 89 -20.64 -16.82 -29.11
N VAL A 90 -21.93 -16.78 -29.48
CA VAL A 90 -23.05 -16.88 -28.51
C VAL A 90 -23.47 -18.32 -28.23
N VAL A 91 -23.16 -19.28 -29.11
CA VAL A 91 -23.56 -20.69 -28.92
C VAL A 91 -22.52 -21.52 -28.14
N VAL A 92 -21.24 -21.11 -28.09
CA VAL A 92 -20.21 -21.78 -27.25
C VAL A 92 -20.20 -21.24 -25.80
N ALA A 93 -20.83 -20.09 -25.55
CA ALA A 93 -20.95 -19.49 -24.22
C ALA A 93 -22.07 -20.09 -23.33
N SER A 94 -22.80 -21.09 -23.81
CA SER A 94 -23.98 -21.64 -23.10
C SER A 94 -23.77 -23.00 -22.41
N SER A 95 -22.58 -23.59 -22.46
CA SER A 95 -22.28 -24.86 -21.78
C SER A 95 -21.43 -24.64 -20.53
N SER A 96 -22.05 -24.12 -19.46
CA SER A 96 -21.77 -24.44 -18.04
C SER A 96 -22.66 -23.63 -17.10
N ARG A 97 -23.95 -23.97 -17.03
CA ARG A 97 -24.71 -23.90 -15.77
C ARG A 97 -25.11 -25.32 -15.39
N ALA A 98 -24.13 -26.10 -14.97
CA ALA A 98 -24.41 -27.06 -13.92
C ALA A 98 -24.47 -26.22 -12.63
N THR A 99 -25.65 -26.12 -12.04
CA THR A 99 -25.81 -25.72 -10.64
C THR A 99 -24.80 -26.51 -9.83
N PRO A 100 -23.84 -25.88 -9.13
CA PRO A 100 -23.20 -26.60 -8.04
C PRO A 100 -24.32 -26.79 -7.02
N VAL A 101 -24.89 -28.00 -6.97
CA VAL A 101 -25.33 -28.50 -5.67
C VAL A 101 -24.15 -28.23 -4.76
N ALA A 102 -24.36 -27.38 -3.77
CA ALA A 102 -23.39 -27.10 -2.73
C ALA A 102 -23.06 -28.42 -2.05
N ARG A 103 -22.15 -29.19 -2.66
CA ARG A 103 -21.32 -30.12 -1.94
C ARG A 103 -20.49 -29.19 -1.08
N ALA A 104 -20.83 -29.13 0.20
CA ALA A 104 -20.11 -28.43 1.24
C ALA A 104 -18.62 -28.47 0.86
N GLY A 105 -18.16 -27.34 0.31
CA GLY A 105 -16.85 -27.24 -0.28
C GLY A 105 -15.91 -27.54 0.86
N GLN A 106 -15.18 -28.66 0.74
CA GLN A 106 -14.02 -28.89 1.57
C GLN A 106 -13.22 -27.59 1.50
N SER A 107 -13.08 -26.92 2.64
CA SER A 107 -12.16 -25.80 2.80
C SER A 107 -10.79 -26.34 2.40
N GLN A 108 -10.41 -26.16 1.13
CA GLN A 108 -9.04 -26.40 0.70
C GLN A 108 -8.24 -25.37 1.48
N SER A 109 -7.53 -25.85 2.49
CA SER A 109 -6.59 -25.06 3.28
C SER A 109 -5.64 -24.39 2.30
N GLN A 110 -5.89 -23.12 1.96
CA GLN A 110 -5.00 -22.38 1.08
C GLN A 110 -3.64 -22.37 1.75
N ALA A 111 -2.60 -22.80 1.03
CA ALA A 111 -1.24 -22.80 1.54
C ALA A 111 -0.90 -21.37 2.00
N SER A 112 -0.43 -21.22 3.23
CA SER A 112 -0.15 -19.89 3.80
C SER A 112 1.15 -19.33 3.23
N ALA A 113 1.10 -18.11 2.72
CA ALA A 113 2.27 -17.39 2.21
C ALA A 113 3.23 -16.93 3.32
N THR A 114 2.82 -16.98 4.59
CA THR A 114 3.59 -16.43 5.74
C THR A 114 4.97 -17.08 5.88
N GLY A 115 5.07 -18.40 5.70
CA GLY A 115 6.33 -19.14 5.82
C GLY A 115 7.36 -18.75 4.75
N PRO A 116 7.01 -18.91 3.44
CA PRO A 116 7.88 -18.50 2.34
C PRO A 116 8.25 -17.02 2.38
N ALA A 117 7.33 -16.14 2.79
CA ALA A 117 7.58 -14.70 2.95
C ALA A 117 8.68 -14.42 3.98
N GLY A 118 8.54 -14.92 5.21
CA GLY A 118 9.54 -14.72 6.25
C GLY A 118 10.90 -15.33 5.92
N PHE A 119 10.92 -16.50 5.29
CA PHE A 119 12.17 -17.12 4.81
C PHE A 119 12.89 -16.23 3.77
N ALA A 120 12.14 -15.67 2.81
CA ALA A 120 12.72 -14.79 1.79
C ALA A 120 13.31 -13.50 2.38
N GLU A 121 12.68 -12.90 3.39
CA GLU A 121 13.21 -11.71 4.07
C GLU A 121 14.56 -11.98 4.73
N LEU A 122 14.69 -13.12 5.42
CA LEU A 122 15.94 -13.54 6.05
C LEU A 122 17.02 -13.82 5.01
N TYR A 123 16.67 -14.50 3.93
CA TYR A 123 17.61 -14.80 2.84
C TYR A 123 18.13 -13.54 2.15
N VAL A 124 17.25 -12.60 1.80
CA VAL A 124 17.64 -11.32 1.18
C VAL A 124 18.52 -10.50 2.12
N THR A 125 18.23 -10.50 3.43
CA THR A 125 19.08 -9.84 4.44
C THR A 125 20.48 -10.44 4.48
N ALA A 126 20.59 -11.77 4.50
CA ALA A 126 21.87 -12.48 4.47
C ALA A 126 22.63 -12.20 3.16
N TYR A 127 21.96 -12.30 2.01
CA TYR A 127 22.53 -12.04 0.69
C TYR A 127 23.12 -10.63 0.56
N LEU A 128 22.43 -9.61 1.08
CA LEU A 128 22.90 -8.23 0.99
C LEU A 128 24.16 -7.97 1.81
N SER A 129 24.31 -8.68 2.94
CA SER A 129 25.48 -8.56 3.83
C SER A 129 26.63 -9.48 3.41
N ALA A 130 26.33 -10.58 2.73
CA ALA A 130 27.31 -11.55 2.25
C ALA A 130 28.27 -10.93 1.23
N GLY A 131 29.50 -11.39 1.25
CA GLY A 131 30.57 -11.07 0.31
C GLY A 131 31.62 -12.16 0.27
N GLU A 132 32.73 -11.87 -0.41
CA GLU A 132 33.87 -12.79 -0.57
C GLU A 132 34.37 -13.29 0.79
N GLY A 133 34.39 -14.62 0.97
CA GLY A 133 34.79 -15.30 2.20
C GLY A 133 33.69 -15.45 3.26
N THR A 134 32.45 -15.04 2.95
CA THR A 134 31.26 -15.20 3.83
C THR A 134 30.13 -15.94 3.12
N GLU A 135 30.42 -16.66 2.03
CA GLU A 135 29.42 -17.40 1.26
C GLU A 135 28.78 -18.53 2.07
N GLU A 136 29.46 -18.99 3.12
CA GLU A 136 28.93 -19.96 4.09
C GLU A 136 27.68 -19.45 4.83
N ASP A 137 27.52 -18.13 4.97
CA ASP A 137 26.33 -17.52 5.59
C ASP A 137 25.07 -17.71 4.72
N LEU A 138 25.23 -18.02 3.43
CA LEU A 138 24.10 -18.27 2.51
C LEU A 138 23.66 -19.73 2.48
N LEU A 139 24.49 -20.67 2.93
CA LEU A 139 24.21 -22.11 2.90
C LEU A 139 22.91 -22.52 3.63
N PRO A 140 22.50 -21.88 4.75
CA PRO A 140 21.22 -22.19 5.38
C PRO A 140 20.00 -21.91 4.51
N TYR A 141 20.15 -21.05 3.49
CA TYR A 141 19.05 -20.60 2.63
C TYR A 141 19.16 -21.12 1.20
N TYR A 142 20.37 -21.15 0.64
CA TYR A 142 20.66 -21.50 -0.74
C TYR A 142 21.78 -22.55 -0.77
N SER A 143 21.45 -23.74 -1.24
CA SER A 143 22.34 -24.91 -1.16
C SER A 143 23.36 -25.01 -2.29
N GLU A 144 23.27 -24.15 -3.32
CA GLU A 144 24.23 -24.16 -4.42
C GLU A 144 25.46 -23.28 -4.09
N PRO A 145 26.66 -23.66 -4.55
CA PRO A 145 27.85 -22.85 -4.36
C PRO A 145 27.73 -21.51 -5.08
N VAL A 146 27.97 -20.42 -4.36
CA VAL A 146 27.98 -19.05 -4.88
C VAL A 146 29.41 -18.53 -4.78
N GLY A 147 29.90 -17.85 -5.82
CA GLY A 147 31.14 -17.07 -5.74
C GLY A 147 30.78 -15.59 -5.60
N LEU A 148 31.12 -14.97 -4.47
CA LEU A 148 30.91 -13.54 -4.25
C LEU A 148 32.23 -12.79 -4.41
N SER A 149 32.22 -11.68 -5.15
CA SER A 149 33.40 -10.84 -5.38
C SER A 149 33.31 -9.48 -4.68
N ASN A 150 32.21 -9.21 -4.00
CA ASN A 150 31.99 -7.99 -3.23
C ASN A 150 32.58 -8.13 -1.83
N LYS A 151 33.00 -7.01 -1.23
CA LYS A 151 33.46 -7.04 0.16
C LYS A 151 32.29 -7.43 1.09
N PRO A 152 32.51 -8.27 2.11
CA PRO A 152 31.52 -8.53 3.15
C PRO A 152 31.02 -7.23 3.79
N ASN A 153 29.73 -7.15 4.08
CA ASN A 153 29.06 -5.98 4.66
C ASN A 153 29.27 -4.67 3.89
N SER A 154 29.56 -4.74 2.59
CA SER A 154 29.60 -3.58 1.70
C SER A 154 28.21 -3.00 1.42
N ARG A 155 27.19 -3.84 1.51
CA ARG A 155 25.77 -3.47 1.53
C ARG A 155 25.12 -4.15 2.73
N HIS A 156 24.04 -3.59 3.23
CA HIS A 156 23.16 -4.23 4.21
C HIS A 156 21.77 -3.65 4.09
N ALA A 157 20.76 -4.41 4.49
CA ALA A 157 19.41 -3.90 4.61
C ALA A 157 19.20 -3.24 5.97
N THR A 158 18.64 -2.03 5.95
CA THR A 158 18.17 -1.32 7.15
C THR A 158 16.73 -1.68 7.52
N SER A 159 15.95 -2.10 6.54
CA SER A 159 14.59 -2.62 6.68
C SER A 159 14.31 -3.56 5.52
N VAL A 160 13.59 -4.65 5.78
CA VAL A 160 13.19 -5.66 4.80
C VAL A 160 11.73 -6.01 5.04
N THR A 161 10.95 -6.13 3.97
CA THR A 161 9.53 -6.52 4.06
C THR A 161 9.07 -7.19 2.77
N THR A 162 8.24 -8.23 2.89
CA THR A 162 7.63 -8.91 1.75
C THR A 162 6.47 -8.07 1.19
N VAL A 163 6.52 -7.77 -0.11
CA VAL A 163 5.48 -7.01 -0.81
C VAL A 163 4.53 -7.88 -1.62
N ALA A 164 4.98 -9.07 -2.01
CA ALA A 164 4.16 -10.06 -2.71
C ALA A 164 4.69 -11.48 -2.49
N ALA A 165 3.79 -12.44 -2.41
CA ALA A 165 4.12 -13.86 -2.40
C ALA A 165 3.06 -14.60 -3.25
N GLU A 166 3.50 -15.16 -4.37
CA GLU A 166 2.65 -15.86 -5.32
C GLU A 166 3.06 -17.31 -5.41
N GLN A 167 2.12 -18.24 -5.26
CA GLN A 167 2.38 -19.64 -5.47
C GLN A 167 2.36 -19.93 -6.97
N VAL A 168 3.55 -20.16 -7.54
CA VAL A 168 3.74 -20.41 -8.97
C VAL A 168 3.45 -21.88 -9.30
N ASP A 169 3.79 -22.77 -8.37
CA ASP A 169 3.47 -24.21 -8.42
C ASP A 169 3.19 -24.71 -7.00
N GLN A 170 2.60 -25.90 -6.85
CA GLN A 170 2.27 -26.47 -5.54
C GLN A 170 3.54 -26.65 -4.68
N GLY A 171 3.64 -25.82 -3.64
CA GLY A 171 4.81 -25.73 -2.76
C GLY A 171 5.99 -24.95 -3.33
N TYR A 172 5.79 -24.18 -4.39
CA TYR A 172 6.81 -23.31 -4.98
C TYR A 172 6.29 -21.88 -5.12
N TRP A 173 7.02 -20.94 -4.54
CA TRP A 173 6.60 -19.56 -4.39
C TRP A 173 7.57 -18.60 -5.05
N ALA A 174 7.04 -17.61 -5.77
CA ALA A 174 7.77 -16.41 -6.14
C ALA A 174 7.48 -15.34 -5.09
N VAL A 175 8.49 -15.00 -4.29
CA VAL A 175 8.37 -13.98 -3.24
C VAL A 175 9.13 -12.73 -3.67
N THR A 176 8.46 -11.58 -3.60
CA THR A 176 9.05 -10.26 -3.85
C THR A 176 9.22 -9.54 -2.52
N VAL A 177 10.46 -9.14 -2.23
CA VAL A 177 10.90 -8.52 -0.98
C VAL A 177 11.42 -7.12 -1.27
N ALA A 178 10.90 -6.13 -0.57
CA ALA A 178 11.44 -4.77 -0.56
C ALA A 178 12.50 -4.66 0.54
N ALA A 179 13.68 -4.15 0.21
CA ALA A 179 14.77 -3.91 1.15
C ALA A 179 15.31 -2.49 1.00
N ARG A 180 15.39 -1.75 2.12
CA ARG A 180 16.03 -0.43 2.14
C ARG A 180 17.52 -0.60 2.38
N ILE A 181 18.34 -0.27 1.39
CA ILE A 181 19.76 -0.62 1.37
C ILE A 181 20.61 0.56 1.80
N SER A 182 21.56 0.30 2.70
CA SER A 182 22.68 1.16 3.00
C SER A 182 23.97 0.52 2.45
N ALA A 183 24.75 1.30 1.72
CA ALA A 183 25.99 0.84 1.11
C ALA A 183 27.19 1.63 1.64
N LYS A 184 28.30 0.93 1.86
CA LYS A 184 29.59 1.51 2.21
C LYS A 184 30.39 1.75 0.94
N ASP A 185 30.87 2.97 0.75
CA ASP A 185 31.81 3.27 -0.33
C ASP A 185 33.20 2.66 -0.04
N LYS A 186 34.13 2.80 -0.99
CA LYS A 186 35.52 2.30 -0.83
C LYS A 186 36.25 2.92 0.38
N LYS A 187 35.77 4.07 0.88
CA LYS A 187 36.32 4.80 2.03
C LYS A 187 35.59 4.45 3.35
N GLY A 188 34.61 3.55 3.31
CA GLY A 188 33.82 3.12 4.47
C GLY A 188 32.66 4.05 4.82
N LYS A 189 32.40 5.11 4.03
CA LYS A 189 31.27 6.00 4.27
C LYS A 189 29.98 5.29 3.90
N THR A 190 29.04 5.22 4.84
CA THR A 190 27.71 4.65 4.60
C THR A 190 26.79 5.67 3.94
N THR A 191 26.11 5.28 2.87
CA THR A 191 25.12 6.09 2.17
C THR A 191 23.84 5.28 1.99
N ASP A 192 22.68 5.89 2.25
CA ASP A 192 21.36 5.30 1.94
C ASP A 192 21.20 5.23 0.41
N GLN A 193 20.98 4.03 -0.12
CA GLN A 193 20.71 3.79 -1.54
C GLN A 193 19.20 3.71 -1.83
N GLY A 194 18.35 3.86 -0.80
CA GLY A 194 16.90 3.84 -0.95
C GLY A 194 16.35 2.41 -0.97
N LEU A 195 15.14 2.29 -1.53
CA LEU A 195 14.37 1.04 -1.53
C LEU A 195 14.63 0.26 -2.82
N HIS A 196 15.02 -1.00 -2.66
CA HIS A 196 15.23 -1.95 -3.76
C HIS A 196 14.28 -3.13 -3.60
N TYR A 197 13.94 -3.79 -4.71
CA TYR A 197 13.04 -4.93 -4.72
C TYR A 197 13.76 -6.16 -5.27
N PHE A 198 13.64 -7.27 -4.57
CA PHE A 198 14.26 -8.53 -4.92
C PHE A 198 13.20 -9.61 -5.06
N ARG A 199 13.31 -10.45 -6.08
CA ARG A 199 12.47 -11.64 -6.25
C ARG A 199 13.30 -12.89 -6.03
N VAL A 200 12.73 -13.82 -5.25
CA VAL A 200 13.35 -15.10 -4.89
C VAL A 200 12.34 -16.22 -5.13
N GLY A 201 12.79 -17.31 -5.74
CA GLY A 201 12.05 -18.57 -5.77
C GLY A 201 12.27 -19.36 -4.48
N VAL A 202 11.19 -19.70 -3.76
CA VAL A 202 11.23 -20.44 -2.50
C VAL A 202 10.47 -21.76 -2.67
N GLN A 203 11.17 -22.87 -2.48
CA GLN A 203 10.57 -24.19 -2.42
C GLN A 203 10.25 -24.56 -0.98
N VAL A 204 9.05 -25.12 -0.77
CA VAL A 204 8.58 -25.62 0.51
C VAL A 204 8.51 -27.14 0.47
N ALA A 205 9.10 -27.81 1.46
CA ALA A 205 9.04 -29.24 1.67
C ALA A 205 8.42 -29.53 3.05
N GLY A 206 7.67 -30.63 3.19
CA GLY A 206 6.89 -30.91 4.41
C GLY A 206 5.47 -31.41 4.12
N THR A 207 4.56 -31.31 5.10
CA THR A 207 3.16 -31.72 4.89
C THR A 207 2.42 -30.72 3.98
N PRO A 208 1.30 -31.13 3.35
CA PRO A 208 0.47 -30.23 2.54
C PRO A 208 -0.02 -28.99 3.32
N GLU A 209 -0.26 -29.12 4.61
CA GLU A 209 -0.66 -28.04 5.53
C GLU A 209 0.46 -27.00 5.74
N ALA A 210 1.72 -27.44 5.65
CA ALA A 210 2.90 -26.59 5.63
C ALA A 210 3.21 -26.04 4.22
N GLY A 211 2.41 -26.39 3.21
CA GLY A 211 2.63 -26.02 1.82
C GLY A 211 3.66 -26.89 1.09
N GLY A 212 4.15 -27.98 1.68
CA GLY A 212 5.18 -28.83 1.09
C GLY A 212 4.63 -30.05 0.33
N THR A 213 5.33 -30.43 -0.74
CA THR A 213 5.06 -31.66 -1.52
C THR A 213 6.26 -32.61 -1.60
N ALA A 214 7.45 -32.12 -1.24
CA ALA A 214 8.68 -32.91 -1.24
C ALA A 214 8.95 -33.54 0.13
N LYS A 215 9.39 -34.80 0.13
CA LYS A 215 9.89 -35.49 1.33
C LYS A 215 11.20 -34.82 1.77
N PRO A 216 11.39 -34.51 3.07
CA PRO A 216 12.64 -33.95 3.59
C PRO A 216 13.82 -34.82 3.14
N THR A 217 14.68 -34.29 2.27
CA THR A 217 15.97 -34.92 1.98
C THR A 217 16.99 -34.22 2.86
N VAL A 218 17.24 -34.80 4.04
CA VAL A 218 18.38 -34.40 4.87
C VAL A 218 19.64 -34.92 4.20
N SER A 219 20.48 -34.04 3.67
CA SER A 219 21.84 -34.41 3.28
C SER A 219 22.64 -34.76 4.53
N PRO A 220 23.21 -35.97 4.66
CA PRO A 220 23.95 -36.34 5.86
C PRO A 220 25.34 -35.68 5.82
N THR A 221 25.58 -34.70 6.68
CA THR A 221 26.95 -34.29 7.02
C THR A 221 27.52 -35.26 8.05
N THR A 222 28.58 -35.94 7.63
CA THR A 222 29.38 -36.91 8.36
C THR A 222 29.86 -36.35 9.71
N ALA A 223 29.29 -36.83 10.82
CA ALA A 223 29.87 -36.63 12.13
C ALA A 223 31.16 -37.46 12.24
N THR A 224 32.32 -36.81 12.13
CA THR A 224 33.59 -37.39 12.59
C THR A 224 33.94 -36.73 13.92
N SER A 225 33.41 -37.28 15.02
CA SER A 225 33.90 -36.98 16.36
C SER A 225 34.97 -38.01 16.71
N THR A 226 36.23 -37.62 16.52
CA THR A 226 37.38 -38.42 16.96
C THR A 226 37.49 -38.27 18.47
N ALA A 227 37.10 -39.33 19.19
CA ALA A 227 37.34 -39.46 20.61
C ALA A 227 38.86 -39.55 20.88
N SER A 228 39.37 -38.76 21.82
CA SER A 228 40.67 -39.00 22.44
C SER A 228 40.57 -38.80 23.95
N THR A 229 40.94 -39.85 24.67
CA THR A 229 40.84 -40.09 26.10
C THR A 229 42.05 -39.50 26.84
N GLY A 230 41.86 -38.89 28.03
CA GLY A 230 43.00 -38.44 28.85
C GLY A 230 42.70 -37.79 30.22
N VAL A 231 42.28 -38.61 31.21
CA VAL A 231 42.68 -38.64 32.64
C VAL A 231 42.58 -37.38 33.56
N ALA A 232 41.54 -37.41 34.41
CA ALA A 232 41.45 -37.26 35.89
C ALA A 232 42.16 -36.14 36.71
N LYS A 233 41.35 -35.37 37.47
CA LYS A 233 41.29 -35.38 38.97
C LYS A 233 40.16 -34.50 39.53
N SER A 234 39.34 -35.02 40.45
CA SER A 234 38.44 -34.26 41.36
C SER A 234 39.09 -34.11 42.75
N PRO A 235 38.56 -33.22 43.65
CA PRO A 235 37.46 -33.63 44.54
C PRO A 235 36.33 -32.58 44.78
N LYS A 236 35.20 -33.13 45.24
CA LYS A 236 33.82 -32.63 45.58
C LYS A 236 33.76 -32.17 47.09
N PRO A 237 32.67 -31.66 47.77
CA PRO A 237 31.22 -31.46 47.44
C PRO A 237 30.55 -30.11 47.82
N SER A 238 29.38 -29.81 47.22
CA SER A 238 28.14 -29.61 48.00
C SER A 238 26.85 -29.64 47.16
N ALA A 239 25.94 -30.51 47.64
CA ALA A 239 24.47 -30.52 47.56
C ALA A 239 23.74 -30.28 46.23
N SER A 240 23.15 -31.36 45.70
CA SER A 240 21.93 -31.34 44.88
C SER A 240 20.69 -31.04 45.74
N PRO A 241 19.58 -30.64 45.11
CA PRO A 241 18.44 -31.56 45.11
C PRO A 241 18.02 -31.96 43.69
N LYS A 242 17.73 -33.25 43.55
CA LYS A 242 17.12 -33.92 42.40
C LYS A 242 15.63 -33.56 42.35
N PRO A 243 15.07 -33.19 41.19
CA PRO A 243 13.69 -33.52 40.89
C PRO A 243 13.63 -34.83 40.11
N SER A 244 12.64 -35.61 40.54
CA SER A 244 12.17 -36.87 40.03
C SER A 244 11.89 -36.85 38.53
N GLY A 245 11.93 -38.04 37.92
CA GLY A 245 11.64 -38.23 36.51
C GLY A 245 10.33 -37.59 36.09
N SER A 246 10.41 -36.81 35.01
CA SER A 246 9.31 -36.71 34.08
C SER A 246 9.80 -37.41 32.82
N SER A 247 9.10 -38.50 32.48
CA SER A 247 9.00 -38.96 31.10
C SER A 247 8.84 -37.75 30.18
N SER A 248 9.70 -37.65 29.18
CA SER A 248 9.52 -36.71 28.08
C SER A 248 8.09 -36.83 27.58
N PRO A 249 7.29 -35.75 27.52
CA PRO A 249 6.24 -35.73 26.54
C PRO A 249 6.95 -35.80 25.19
N GLU A 250 6.72 -36.87 24.45
CA GLU A 250 6.91 -36.91 23.00
C GLU A 250 6.11 -35.73 22.46
N ALA A 251 6.78 -34.60 22.30
CA ALA A 251 6.18 -33.41 21.73
C ALA A 251 5.76 -33.83 20.33
N ASP A 252 4.46 -33.80 20.10
CA ASP A 252 3.85 -33.84 18.79
C ASP A 252 4.40 -32.62 18.03
N THR A 253 5.58 -32.81 17.43
CA THR A 253 6.17 -31.81 16.53
C THR A 253 5.23 -31.73 15.36
N GLY A 254 4.38 -30.71 15.40
CA GLY A 254 3.56 -30.31 14.26
C GLY A 254 4.41 -30.23 12.99
N PRO A 255 3.76 -30.23 11.81
CA PRO A 255 4.44 -30.38 10.54
C PRO A 255 5.58 -29.39 10.37
N THR A 256 6.82 -29.89 10.37
CA THR A 256 8.00 -29.03 10.19
C THR A 256 8.14 -28.71 8.70
N ALA A 257 7.71 -27.50 8.32
CA ALA A 257 7.98 -26.94 7.01
C ALA A 257 9.49 -26.70 6.85
N LEU A 258 10.06 -27.15 5.74
CA LEU A 258 11.43 -26.83 5.33
C LEU A 258 11.37 -25.89 4.13
N TYR A 259 12.27 -24.92 4.10
CA TYR A 259 12.32 -23.90 3.06
C TYR A 259 13.70 -23.89 2.42
N ALA A 260 13.75 -23.76 1.10
CA ALA A 260 15.00 -23.59 0.36
C ALA A 260 14.80 -22.55 -0.75
N ALA A 261 15.74 -21.61 -0.87
CA ALA A 261 15.82 -20.74 -2.03
C ALA A 261 16.30 -21.57 -3.22
N THR A 262 15.71 -21.36 -4.39
CA THR A 262 16.12 -22.04 -5.63
C THR A 262 16.95 -21.15 -6.54
N SER A 263 17.17 -19.90 -6.16
CA SER A 263 17.94 -18.93 -6.94
C SER A 263 18.50 -17.82 -6.04
N LEU A 264 19.58 -17.18 -6.49
CA LEU A 264 20.00 -15.89 -5.95
C LEU A 264 18.88 -14.84 -6.09
N PRO A 265 18.82 -13.82 -5.21
CA PRO A 265 17.85 -12.75 -5.32
C PRO A 265 18.04 -11.95 -6.62
N ALA A 266 16.99 -11.90 -7.44
CA ALA A 266 16.97 -11.11 -8.66
C ALA A 266 16.41 -9.71 -8.36
N GLU A 267 17.13 -8.65 -8.71
CA GLU A 267 16.64 -7.28 -8.56
C GLU A 267 15.54 -6.99 -9.60
N VAL A 268 14.39 -6.50 -9.15
CA VAL A 268 13.19 -6.25 -9.95
C VAL A 268 12.66 -4.84 -9.72
N ASN A 269 11.73 -4.39 -10.56
CA ASN A 269 11.05 -3.11 -10.38
C ASN A 269 10.13 -3.12 -9.15
N ALA A 270 9.85 -1.93 -8.62
CA ALA A 270 8.80 -1.74 -7.63
C ALA A 270 7.44 -2.23 -8.15
N PRO A 271 6.58 -2.81 -7.29
CA PRO A 271 5.20 -3.08 -7.64
C PRO A 271 4.48 -1.84 -8.19
N ALA A 272 3.55 -2.03 -9.12
CA ALA A 272 2.79 -0.93 -9.68
C ALA A 272 1.93 -0.26 -8.60
N SER A 273 1.96 1.07 -8.54
CA SER A 273 1.09 1.85 -7.67
C SER A 273 -0.31 1.97 -8.28
N ALA A 274 -1.33 1.94 -7.44
CA ALA A 274 -2.71 2.22 -7.82
C ALA A 274 -3.14 3.62 -7.36
N THR A 275 -4.06 4.23 -8.11
CA THR A 275 -4.82 5.39 -7.62
C THR A 275 -5.94 4.89 -6.72
N HIS A 276 -6.18 5.57 -5.60
CA HIS A 276 -7.29 5.23 -4.71
C HIS A 276 -8.63 5.57 -5.36
N GLY A 277 -9.70 4.85 -4.98
CA GLY A 277 -11.06 5.25 -5.29
C GLY A 277 -11.43 6.57 -4.59
N GLY A 278 -12.43 7.26 -5.12
CA GLY A 278 -13.18 8.30 -4.43
C GLY A 278 -13.69 7.85 -3.07
N LEU A 279 -13.87 8.83 -2.20
CA LEU A 279 -14.37 8.67 -0.84
C LEU A 279 -15.75 9.32 -0.74
N VAL A 280 -16.56 8.90 0.23
CA VAL A 280 -17.92 9.44 0.45
C VAL A 280 -17.95 10.90 0.94
N TYR A 281 -16.80 11.49 1.23
CA TYR A 281 -16.72 12.82 1.83
C TYR A 281 -16.71 13.90 0.76
N GLY A 282 -17.54 14.92 0.95
CA GLY A 282 -17.65 16.11 0.12
C GLY A 282 -16.43 17.04 0.19
N PRO A 283 -16.58 18.28 -0.29
CA PRO A 283 -15.48 19.24 -0.32
C PRO A 283 -15.05 19.69 1.09
N ASP A 284 -13.87 20.31 1.17
CA ASP A 284 -13.33 20.86 2.41
C ASP A 284 -14.21 21.98 2.97
N ARG A 285 -14.44 21.93 4.29
CA ARG A 285 -15.20 22.91 5.06
C ARG A 285 -14.29 23.66 6.03
N SER A 286 -14.81 24.76 6.57
CA SER A 286 -14.13 25.50 7.64
C SER A 286 -13.84 24.56 8.82
N ALA A 287 -12.56 24.36 9.10
CA ALA A 287 -12.05 23.59 10.24
C ALA A 287 -12.27 24.28 11.60
N HIS A 288 -12.91 25.45 11.59
CA HIS A 288 -13.10 26.33 12.73
C HIS A 288 -14.52 26.91 12.73
N GLY A 289 -15.10 27.02 13.91
CA GLY A 289 -16.47 27.48 14.09
C GLY A 289 -17.49 26.37 13.90
N GLY A 290 -18.58 26.43 14.64
CA GLY A 290 -19.64 25.43 14.64
C GLY A 290 -19.42 24.29 15.65
N PRO A 291 -20.50 23.64 16.10
CA PRO A 291 -20.45 22.67 17.20
C PRO A 291 -19.73 21.36 16.85
N VAL A 292 -19.65 20.99 15.56
CA VAL A 292 -18.92 19.79 15.10
C VAL A 292 -17.41 19.98 15.25
N SER A 293 -16.87 21.06 14.67
CA SER A 293 -15.42 21.35 14.72
C SER A 293 -14.91 21.53 16.15
N ASP A 294 -15.73 22.14 17.01
CA ASP A 294 -15.49 22.32 18.45
C ASP A 294 -15.39 20.99 19.20
N THR A 295 -16.32 20.07 18.94
CA THR A 295 -16.34 18.74 19.55
C THR A 295 -15.12 17.92 19.10
N ILE A 296 -14.83 17.92 17.80
CA ILE A 296 -13.68 17.23 17.21
C ILE A 296 -12.35 17.74 17.78
N SER A 297 -12.20 19.07 17.87
CA SER A 297 -10.99 19.69 18.41
C SER A 297 -10.73 19.28 19.86
N ARG A 298 -11.77 19.27 20.70
CA ARG A 298 -11.66 18.88 22.11
C ARG A 298 -11.46 17.37 22.27
N PHE A 299 -12.10 16.55 21.45
CA PHE A 299 -11.86 15.10 21.40
C PHE A 299 -10.39 14.80 21.10
N PHE A 300 -9.80 15.40 20.06
CA PHE A 300 -8.40 15.13 19.72
C PHE A 300 -7.40 15.71 20.72
N ALA A 301 -7.71 16.83 21.38
CA ALA A 301 -6.90 17.31 22.50
C ALA A 301 -6.86 16.26 23.63
N ALA A 302 -8.00 15.70 24.04
CA ALA A 302 -8.04 14.67 25.06
C ALA A 302 -7.39 13.36 24.61
N TYR A 303 -7.66 12.92 23.37
CA TYR A 303 -7.21 11.63 22.84
C TYR A 303 -5.70 11.57 22.54
N LEU A 304 -5.14 12.61 21.91
CA LEU A 304 -3.75 12.60 21.41
C LEU A 304 -2.73 13.30 22.32
N THR A 305 -3.20 14.22 23.18
CA THR A 305 -2.31 14.99 24.07
C THR A 305 -2.54 14.68 25.55
N GLY A 306 -3.59 13.91 25.86
CA GLY A 306 -4.02 13.64 27.23
C GLY A 306 -4.57 14.87 27.95
N GLN A 307 -4.87 15.96 27.24
CA GLN A 307 -5.38 17.21 27.82
C GLN A 307 -6.91 17.25 27.76
N GLY A 308 -7.55 17.28 28.94
CA GLY A 308 -9.01 17.32 29.07
C GLY A 308 -9.63 15.94 29.33
N GLU A 309 -10.96 15.89 29.36
CA GLU A 309 -11.73 14.68 29.66
C GLU A 309 -12.28 14.06 28.37
N LEU A 310 -11.76 12.90 27.96
CA LEU A 310 -12.15 12.21 26.72
C LEU A 310 -13.62 11.76 26.75
N ASP A 311 -14.08 11.23 27.89
CA ASP A 311 -15.41 10.66 28.10
C ASP A 311 -16.56 11.65 27.79
N ARG A 312 -16.27 12.95 27.77
CA ARG A 312 -17.26 13.99 27.46
C ARG A 312 -17.59 14.10 25.96
N TYR A 313 -16.70 13.63 25.11
CA TYR A 313 -16.78 13.82 23.66
C TYR A 313 -17.06 12.52 22.92
N VAL A 314 -17.28 11.42 23.63
CA VAL A 314 -17.48 10.09 23.06
C VAL A 314 -18.87 9.59 23.43
N SER A 315 -19.52 8.90 22.49
CA SER A 315 -20.83 8.33 22.73
C SER A 315 -20.73 7.19 23.76
N PRO A 316 -21.77 6.97 24.57
CA PRO A 316 -21.84 5.82 25.46
C PRO A 316 -21.60 4.51 24.69
N GLY A 317 -20.69 3.66 25.18
CA GLY A 317 -20.36 2.38 24.58
C GLY A 317 -19.18 2.40 23.61
N LEU A 318 -18.68 3.58 23.19
CA LEU A 318 -17.42 3.67 22.45
C LEU A 318 -16.25 3.37 23.40
N GLN A 319 -15.56 2.26 23.16
CA GLN A 319 -14.36 1.88 23.92
C GLN A 319 -13.13 2.54 23.31
N VAL A 320 -12.89 3.80 23.67
CA VAL A 320 -11.70 4.56 23.26
C VAL A 320 -11.02 5.14 24.49
N ALA A 321 -9.69 4.99 24.55
CA ALA A 321 -8.86 5.54 25.62
C ALA A 321 -7.83 6.50 25.03
N ALA A 322 -7.45 7.53 25.78
CA ALA A 322 -6.35 8.42 25.38
C ALA A 322 -5.05 7.61 25.21
N ILE A 323 -4.20 8.02 24.26
CA ILE A 323 -2.94 7.32 23.98
C ILE A 323 -1.94 7.61 25.12
N VAL A 324 -1.37 6.56 25.71
CA VAL A 324 -0.41 6.67 26.83
C VAL A 324 0.91 5.97 26.49
N PRO A 325 2.06 6.65 26.62
CA PRO A 325 2.21 8.08 26.93
C PRO A 325 1.71 8.98 25.79
N ALA A 326 1.29 10.22 26.10
CA ALA A 326 0.77 11.16 25.11
C ALA A 326 1.85 11.45 24.03
N PRO A 327 1.59 11.10 22.75
CA PRO A 327 2.59 11.24 21.68
C PRO A 327 2.80 12.70 21.24
N TYR A 328 1.80 13.57 21.45
CA TYR A 328 1.81 14.96 20.98
C TYR A 328 1.60 15.96 22.11
N GLN A 329 2.15 17.16 21.96
CA GLN A 329 1.98 18.26 22.92
C GLN A 329 0.77 19.15 22.60
N SER A 330 0.40 19.28 21.33
CA SER A 330 -0.79 20.03 20.89
C SER A 330 -1.36 19.48 19.59
N THR A 331 -2.63 19.77 19.33
CA THR A 331 -3.33 19.42 18.10
C THR A 331 -4.13 20.61 17.58
N LEU A 332 -4.21 20.74 16.26
CA LEU A 332 -5.02 21.72 15.56
C LEU A 332 -5.77 21.03 14.42
N VAL A 333 -7.10 21.17 14.35
CA VAL A 333 -7.88 20.73 13.19
C VAL A 333 -7.63 21.71 12.05
N THR A 334 -7.18 21.21 10.91
CA THR A 334 -6.80 22.02 9.74
C THR A 334 -7.73 21.82 8.54
N GLY A 335 -8.51 20.74 8.51
CA GLY A 335 -9.50 20.47 7.47
C GLY A 335 -10.60 19.56 7.98
N LEU A 336 -11.82 19.76 7.46
CA LEU A 336 -12.97 18.94 7.79
C LEU A 336 -13.80 18.71 6.52
N ARG A 337 -14.00 17.43 6.17
CA ARG A 337 -14.91 17.02 5.09
C ARG A 337 -15.97 16.11 5.68
N ASP A 338 -17.19 16.20 5.21
CA ASP A 338 -18.28 15.34 5.70
C ASP A 338 -19.08 14.74 4.55
N ASP A 339 -19.94 13.79 4.89
CA ASP A 339 -20.82 13.06 3.96
C ASP A 339 -22.07 13.83 3.52
N GLN A 340 -22.11 15.14 3.78
CA GLN A 340 -23.25 15.97 3.46
C GLN A 340 -23.03 16.67 2.11
N ASP A 341 -23.99 16.53 1.20
CA ASP A 341 -24.05 17.19 -0.11
C ASP A 341 -24.36 18.71 0.00
N LYS A 342 -23.53 19.45 0.75
CA LYS A 342 -23.54 20.92 0.74
C LYS A 342 -22.31 21.45 0.00
N PRO A 343 -22.45 22.52 -0.80
CA PRO A 343 -21.33 23.11 -1.53
C PRO A 343 -20.28 23.69 -0.58
N ALA A 344 -19.03 23.71 -1.06
CA ALA A 344 -17.90 24.25 -0.29
C ALA A 344 -18.11 25.73 0.07
N GLY A 345 -17.81 26.10 1.31
CA GLY A 345 -17.82 27.50 1.75
C GLY A 345 -19.15 28.01 2.32
N GLU A 346 -20.21 27.19 2.34
CA GLU A 346 -21.34 27.47 3.22
C GLU A 346 -20.93 27.22 4.67
N ALA A 347 -21.13 28.23 5.52
CA ALA A 347 -20.83 28.12 6.94
C ALA A 347 -21.71 27.01 7.55
N GLU A 348 -21.12 26.21 8.44
CA GLU A 348 -21.94 25.31 9.25
C GLU A 348 -22.98 26.12 10.03
N GLU A 349 -24.19 25.59 10.10
CA GLU A 349 -25.18 26.12 11.03
C GLU A 349 -24.63 26.01 12.45
N ASP A 350 -24.72 27.08 13.21
CA ASP A 350 -24.23 27.14 14.60
C ASP A 350 -25.15 26.36 15.57
N THR A 351 -26.13 25.64 15.03
CA THR A 351 -27.11 24.87 15.78
C THR A 351 -26.86 23.37 15.65
N VAL A 352 -26.87 22.67 16.78
CA VAL A 352 -26.83 21.21 16.79
C VAL A 352 -28.17 20.65 16.29
N PRO A 353 -28.18 19.72 15.30
CA PRO A 353 -29.39 19.08 14.82
C PRO A 353 -30.11 18.26 15.89
N ALA A 354 -31.30 17.74 15.55
CA ALA A 354 -32.06 16.85 16.42
C ALA A 354 -31.24 15.63 16.87
N ASP A 355 -31.47 15.16 18.08
CA ASP A 355 -30.79 13.98 18.64
C ASP A 355 -30.96 12.75 17.74
N GLY A 356 -29.91 11.91 17.68
CA GLY A 356 -29.82 10.74 16.80
C GLY A 356 -29.34 11.04 15.39
N THR A 357 -29.09 12.31 15.03
CA THR A 357 -28.47 12.67 13.75
C THR A 357 -27.06 12.11 13.70
N THR A 358 -26.73 11.39 12.63
CA THR A 358 -25.39 10.82 12.41
C THR A 358 -24.68 11.60 11.29
N ARG A 359 -23.34 11.73 11.41
CA ARG A 359 -22.51 12.35 10.38
C ARG A 359 -21.16 11.65 10.29
N ARG A 360 -20.72 11.30 9.09
CA ARG A 360 -19.35 10.81 8.85
C ARG A 360 -18.46 11.97 8.45
N VAL A 361 -17.29 12.05 9.05
CA VAL A 361 -16.33 13.12 8.77
C VAL A 361 -14.94 12.56 8.51
N LEU A 362 -14.21 13.22 7.62
CA LEU A 362 -12.78 13.05 7.41
C LEU A 362 -12.08 14.30 7.93
N VAL A 363 -11.30 14.13 9.00
CA VAL A 363 -10.64 15.21 9.72
C VAL A 363 -9.16 15.23 9.36
N SER A 364 -8.65 16.38 8.93
CA SER A 364 -7.22 16.65 8.82
C SER A 364 -6.74 17.42 10.04
N LEU A 365 -5.65 16.97 10.66
CA LEU A 365 -5.09 17.56 11.88
C LEU A 365 -3.60 17.83 11.75
N SER A 366 -3.14 18.97 12.27
CA SER A 366 -1.72 19.18 12.61
C SER A 366 -1.50 18.82 14.08
N ALA A 367 -0.65 17.83 14.35
CA ALA A 367 -0.26 17.43 15.69
C ALA A 367 1.21 17.81 15.94
N THR A 368 1.47 18.62 16.96
CA THR A 368 2.82 19.16 17.21
C THR A 368 3.51 18.34 18.29
N THR A 369 4.74 17.90 18.00
CA THR A 369 5.64 17.32 19.01
C THR A 369 7.10 17.69 18.75
N GLY A 370 7.85 18.09 19.79
CA GLY A 370 9.27 18.46 19.65
C GLY A 370 9.50 19.68 18.76
N GLY A 371 8.53 20.58 18.67
CA GLY A 371 8.56 21.75 17.79
C GLY A 371 8.38 21.41 16.30
N GLN A 372 7.92 20.21 15.96
CA GLN A 372 7.60 19.77 14.60
C GLN A 372 6.11 19.43 14.49
N ASP A 373 5.53 19.75 13.33
CA ASP A 373 4.12 19.47 13.03
C ASP A 373 4.00 18.21 12.16
N TYR A 374 3.10 17.31 12.57
CA TYR A 374 2.78 16.07 11.87
C TYR A 374 1.33 16.12 11.39
N LEU A 375 1.11 15.94 10.10
CA LEU A 375 -0.24 15.89 9.53
C LEU A 375 -0.84 14.50 9.73
N LEU A 376 -2.02 14.45 10.34
CA LEU A 376 -2.79 13.24 10.58
C LEU A 376 -4.14 13.33 9.88
N THR A 377 -4.73 12.19 9.55
CA THR A 377 -6.09 12.10 9.03
C THR A 377 -6.85 11.02 9.75
N TYR A 378 -8.07 11.34 10.19
CA TYR A 378 -8.97 10.41 10.88
C TYR A 378 -10.33 10.46 10.22
N ALA A 379 -10.93 9.28 10.03
CA ALA A 379 -12.34 9.17 9.72
C ALA A 379 -13.11 8.93 11.02
N LEU A 380 -14.13 9.73 11.28
CA LEU A 380 -14.98 9.61 12.47
C LEU A 380 -16.44 9.49 12.07
N THR A 381 -17.22 8.79 12.88
CA THR A 381 -18.68 8.88 12.86
C THR A 381 -19.11 9.62 14.12
N LEU A 382 -19.86 10.71 13.95
CA LEU A 382 -20.44 11.49 15.04
C LEU A 382 -21.94 11.25 15.13
N ASN A 383 -22.49 11.35 16.34
CA ASN A 383 -23.93 11.42 16.57
C ASN A 383 -24.31 12.61 17.45
N THR A 384 -25.56 13.06 17.37
CA THR A 384 -26.11 14.05 18.30
C THR A 384 -26.83 13.37 19.46
N ARG A 385 -26.59 13.83 20.68
CA ARG A 385 -27.27 13.37 21.89
C ARG A 385 -27.38 14.47 22.94
N ASP A 386 -28.57 14.69 23.49
CA ASP A 386 -28.86 15.78 24.44
C ASP A 386 -28.40 17.16 23.91
N GLY A 387 -28.57 17.41 22.60
CA GLY A 387 -28.21 18.68 21.99
C GLY A 387 -26.70 18.95 21.85
N ARG A 388 -25.85 17.91 21.91
CA ARG A 388 -24.41 18.00 21.61
C ARG A 388 -23.98 16.92 20.63
N TRP A 389 -22.88 17.17 19.92
CA TRP A 389 -22.20 16.13 19.16
C TRP A 389 -21.32 15.27 20.06
N GLU A 390 -21.30 13.97 19.80
CA GLU A 390 -20.39 13.00 20.39
C GLU A 390 -19.75 12.17 19.26
N VAL A 391 -18.53 11.69 19.49
CA VAL A 391 -17.85 10.74 18.61
C VAL A 391 -18.39 9.35 18.90
N ALA A 392 -19.10 8.78 17.93
CA ALA A 392 -19.69 7.45 18.01
C ALA A 392 -18.74 6.35 17.52
N ALA A 393 -17.83 6.66 16.58
CA ALA A 393 -16.79 5.75 16.14
C ALA A 393 -15.53 6.49 15.65
N VAL A 394 -14.37 5.86 15.87
CA VAL A 394 -13.11 6.18 15.20
C VAL A 394 -12.91 5.08 14.14
N GLU A 395 -13.09 5.44 12.88
CA GLU A 395 -13.07 4.49 11.78
C GLU A 395 -11.63 4.01 11.51
N THR A 396 -11.49 2.73 11.17
CA THR A 396 -10.17 2.15 10.83
C THR A 396 -9.65 2.61 9.47
N ALA A 397 -10.55 3.06 8.59
CA ALA A 397 -10.21 3.63 7.30
C ALA A 397 -11.30 4.63 6.83
N PRO A 398 -10.95 5.64 6.02
CA PRO A 398 -11.93 6.47 5.32
C PRO A 398 -12.84 5.62 4.44
N ALA A 399 -14.12 5.97 4.41
CA ALA A 399 -15.10 5.23 3.64
C ALA A 399 -14.95 5.49 2.13
N LEU A 400 -14.83 4.42 1.36
CA LEU A 400 -14.86 4.46 -0.10
C LEU A 400 -16.27 4.77 -0.59
N ASP A 401 -16.35 5.44 -1.74
CA ASP A 401 -17.58 5.57 -2.50
C ASP A 401 -18.14 4.16 -2.82
N PRO A 402 -19.41 3.87 -2.49
CA PRO A 402 -20.01 2.55 -2.73
C PRO A 402 -19.98 2.11 -4.20
N GLU A 403 -19.97 3.04 -5.16
CA GLU A 403 -19.84 2.68 -6.59
C GLU A 403 -18.45 2.13 -6.95
N GLN A 404 -17.47 2.34 -6.07
CA GLN A 404 -16.06 1.99 -6.27
C GLN A 404 -15.56 0.98 -5.23
N ALA A 405 -16.37 0.68 -4.22
CA ALA A 405 -16.13 -0.41 -3.30
C ALA A 405 -16.35 -1.74 -4.04
N GLY A 406 -15.26 -2.43 -4.38
CA GLY A 406 -15.35 -3.84 -4.79
C GLY A 406 -15.99 -4.70 -3.69
N PRO A 407 -16.59 -5.86 -4.03
CA PRO A 407 -17.22 -6.71 -3.03
C PRO A 407 -16.20 -7.11 -1.97
N VAL A 408 -16.45 -6.75 -0.71
CA VAL A 408 -15.71 -7.27 0.43
C VAL A 408 -16.00 -8.76 0.51
N ARG A 409 -15.01 -9.60 0.19
CA ARG A 409 -15.14 -11.05 0.42
C ARG A 409 -15.28 -11.27 1.93
N GLY A 410 -16.50 -11.50 2.41
CA GLY A 410 -16.73 -11.94 3.79
C GLY A 410 -17.97 -11.41 4.49
N THR A 411 -18.74 -10.47 3.93
CA THR A 411 -20.04 -10.13 4.54
C THR A 411 -21.04 -11.24 4.24
N VAL A 412 -21.07 -12.24 5.11
CA VAL A 412 -22.24 -13.10 5.28
C VAL A 412 -23.33 -12.18 5.81
N GLU A 413 -24.19 -11.73 4.92
CA GLU A 413 -25.44 -11.07 5.30
C GLU A 413 -26.22 -12.07 6.17
N PRO A 414 -26.65 -11.69 7.40
CA PRO A 414 -27.45 -12.58 8.22
C PRO A 414 -28.76 -12.82 7.48
N GLU A 415 -28.93 -14.05 6.98
CA GLU A 415 -30.15 -14.53 6.36
C GLU A 415 -31.33 -14.23 7.30
N PRO A 416 -32.44 -13.63 6.82
CA PRO A 416 -33.58 -13.34 7.66
C PRO A 416 -34.13 -14.65 8.22
N GLN A 417 -34.09 -14.81 9.56
CA GLN A 417 -34.62 -15.98 10.21
C GLN A 417 -36.11 -16.14 9.86
N PRO A 418 -36.57 -17.32 9.43
CA PRO A 418 -37.98 -17.55 9.20
C PRO A 418 -38.74 -17.44 10.52
N SER A 419 -39.74 -16.56 10.55
CA SER A 419 -40.66 -16.40 11.67
C SER A 419 -41.36 -17.73 11.94
N THR A 420 -41.12 -18.32 13.10
CA THR A 420 -41.95 -19.44 13.58
C THR A 420 -43.21 -18.85 14.16
N ASP A 421 -44.25 -18.82 13.33
CA ASP A 421 -45.62 -18.57 13.75
C ASP A 421 -46.09 -19.79 14.56
N SER A 422 -46.02 -19.70 15.90
CA SER A 422 -46.54 -20.73 16.78
C SER A 422 -47.98 -20.36 17.17
N SER A 423 -48.91 -20.74 16.29
CA SER A 423 -50.33 -20.84 16.61
C SER A 423 -50.50 -21.93 17.69
N SER A 424 -50.66 -21.53 18.95
CA SER A 424 -51.10 -22.44 20.01
C SER A 424 -52.61 -22.63 19.93
N ASP A 425 -52.99 -23.74 19.31
CA ASP A 425 -54.31 -24.36 19.39
C ASP A 425 -54.55 -24.79 20.85
N SER A 426 -55.59 -24.22 21.47
CA SER A 426 -56.04 -24.61 22.81
C SER A 426 -57.16 -25.63 22.65
N ALA A 427 -56.84 -26.91 22.89
CA ALA A 427 -57.81 -27.97 23.06
C ALA A 427 -57.85 -28.42 24.53
N GLU A 428 -59.08 -28.63 24.98
CA GLU A 428 -59.60 -28.92 26.31
C GLU A 428 -59.01 -30.16 27.00
N ASP A 429 -58.96 -30.11 28.34
CA ASP A 429 -59.64 -31.10 29.21
C ASP A 429 -60.01 -30.42 30.56
#